data_AF-A0A968ZFU7-F1
#
_entry.id   AF-A0A968ZFU7-F1
#
_cell.length_a   1.000
_cell.length_b   1.000
_cell.length_c   1.000
_cell.angle_alpha   90.00
_cell.angle_beta   90.00
_cell.angle_gamma   90.00
#
_symmetry.space_group_name_H-M   'P 1'
#
loop_
_entity.id
_entity.type
_entity.pdbx_description
1 polymer ?
#
loop_
_entity_poly.entity_id
_entity_poly.type
_entity_poly.pdbx_seq_one_letter_code
_entity_poly.pdbx_strand_id
1 'polypeptide(L)'
;MQPLPVTLLTGFLGAGKTTLLNRLLARPELTRTAVVINELGAIGVDHDLVRRSEEQLVELMTGCICCTVRGDLSRTLHELWRDRVRRRVPEFDRIVIETTGLADTVPVLQTLTGDAVLEERYALGSVVTVVDAVNAAATIAAHPEAARQVTCADRLVISKLDLADAARVAAVEPTLRKLNPGAPLVPARYGEVDPTVVLAPVYSSPARVLDWL
;
A
#
# COMPACT_ATOMS: atom_id res chain seq x y z
N MET A 1 -4.20 6.88 -24.01
CA MET A 1 -3.69 7.48 -22.76
C MET A 1 -3.15 6.32 -21.95
N GLN A 2 -1.94 6.40 -21.36
CA GLN A 2 -1.41 5.28 -20.58
C GLN A 2 -2.17 5.18 -19.24
N PRO A 3 -2.46 3.96 -18.74
CA PRO A 3 -3.05 3.77 -17.42
C PRO A 3 -2.15 4.36 -16.32
N LEU A 4 -2.76 4.94 -15.28
CA LEU A 4 -2.01 5.49 -14.16
C LEU A 4 -1.44 4.35 -13.30
N PRO A 5 -0.14 4.38 -12.95
CA PRO A 5 0.45 3.39 -12.06
C PRO A 5 -0.16 3.49 -10.65
N VAL A 6 -0.54 2.34 -10.12
CA VAL A 6 -1.07 2.15 -8.77
C VAL A 6 -0.05 1.39 -7.92
N THR A 7 0.32 1.96 -6.78
CA THR A 7 1.06 1.24 -5.75
C THR A 7 0.12 0.84 -4.62
N LEU A 8 0.05 -0.45 -4.32
CA LEU A 8 -0.66 -0.95 -3.15
C LEU A 8 0.29 -0.98 -1.96
N LEU A 9 0.07 -0.12 -0.97
CA LEU A 9 0.81 -0.08 0.29
C LEU A 9 0.05 -0.87 1.36
N THR A 10 0.60 -2.00 1.78
CA THR A 10 0.00 -2.90 2.77
C THR A 10 1.00 -3.28 3.87
N GLY A 11 0.59 -4.14 4.79
CA GLY A 11 1.38 -4.55 5.96
C GLY A 11 0.56 -4.53 7.24
N PHE A 12 0.92 -5.39 8.18
CA PHE A 12 0.10 -5.68 9.36
C PHE A 12 -0.15 -4.45 10.25
N LEU A 13 -1.08 -4.55 11.22
CA LEU A 13 -1.38 -3.42 12.12
C LEU A 13 -0.11 -2.95 12.84
N GLY A 14 0.04 -1.64 12.96
CA GLY A 14 1.19 -1.04 13.62
C GLY A 14 2.52 -1.18 12.87
N ALA A 15 2.55 -1.73 11.64
CA ALA A 15 3.79 -1.86 10.87
C ALA A 15 4.42 -0.51 10.46
N GLY A 16 3.71 0.62 10.61
CA GLY A 16 4.22 1.95 10.26
C GLY A 16 3.93 2.38 8.82
N LYS A 17 2.88 1.83 8.19
CA LYS A 17 2.40 2.22 6.85
C LYS A 17 2.14 3.72 6.74
N THR A 18 1.32 4.27 7.62
CA THR A 18 0.99 5.70 7.65
C THR A 18 2.22 6.57 7.87
N THR A 19 3.12 6.17 8.77
CA THR A 19 4.40 6.88 8.98
C THR A 19 5.25 6.90 7.71
N LEU A 20 5.39 5.74 7.04
CA LEU A 20 6.12 5.63 5.78
C LEU A 20 5.47 6.49 4.69
N LEU A 21 4.15 6.42 4.54
CA LEU A 21 3.39 7.19 3.55
C LEU A 21 3.59 8.69 3.74
N ASN A 22 3.50 9.19 4.98
CA ASN A 22 3.70 10.60 5.27
C ASN A 22 5.13 11.07 4.98
N ARG A 23 6.12 10.23 5.25
CA ARG A 23 7.52 10.51 4.90
C ARG A 23 7.75 10.56 3.40
N LEU A 24 7.09 9.67 2.66
CA LEU A 24 7.10 9.65 1.20
C LEU A 24 6.44 10.93 0.65
N LEU A 25 5.22 11.26 1.07
CA LEU A 25 4.47 12.40 0.54
C LEU A 25 5.10 13.76 0.87
N ALA A 26 5.97 13.84 1.86
CA ALA A 26 6.75 15.05 2.15
C ALA A 26 7.86 15.32 1.10
N ARG A 27 8.12 14.39 0.18
CA ARG A 27 9.16 14.50 -0.85
C ARG A 27 8.62 15.23 -2.10
N PRO A 28 9.33 16.24 -2.64
CA PRO A 28 8.89 17.00 -3.81
C PRO A 28 8.60 16.13 -5.04
N GLU A 29 9.32 15.01 -5.20
CA GLU A 29 9.16 14.07 -6.29
C GLU A 29 7.81 13.32 -6.27
N LEU A 30 7.08 13.38 -5.14
CA LEU A 30 5.79 12.71 -4.95
C LEU A 30 4.59 13.67 -4.89
N THR A 31 4.80 14.95 -5.21
CA THR A 31 3.74 15.99 -5.28
C THR A 31 2.56 15.63 -6.22
N ARG A 32 2.80 14.85 -7.27
CA ARG A 32 1.76 14.42 -8.23
C ARG A 32 1.16 13.04 -7.91
N THR A 33 0.97 12.75 -6.63
CA THR A 33 0.42 11.46 -6.14
C THR A 33 -0.97 11.63 -5.57
N ALA A 34 -1.94 10.87 -6.07
CA ALA A 34 -3.22 10.70 -5.39
C ALA A 34 -3.12 9.55 -4.38
N VAL A 35 -3.74 9.73 -3.21
CA VAL A 35 -3.69 8.76 -2.11
C VAL A 35 -5.10 8.31 -1.78
N VAL A 36 -5.31 7.00 -1.69
CA VAL A 36 -6.57 6.39 -1.27
C VAL A 36 -6.29 5.58 0.00
N ILE A 37 -6.89 5.98 1.12
CA ILE A 37 -6.78 5.24 2.39
C ILE A 37 -8.02 4.36 2.51
N ASN A 38 -7.85 3.06 2.36
CA ASN A 38 -8.94 2.10 2.38
C ASN A 38 -9.02 1.41 3.76
N GLU A 39 -9.79 2.02 4.68
CA GLU A 39 -10.10 1.41 5.98
C GLU A 39 -11.38 0.56 5.95
N LEU A 40 -11.23 -0.75 6.15
CA LEU A 40 -12.34 -1.67 6.37
C LEU A 40 -12.80 -1.61 7.83
N GLY A 41 -13.99 -1.08 8.06
CA GLY A 41 -14.68 -1.15 9.35
C GLY A 41 -14.66 0.17 10.12
N ALA A 42 -15.80 0.46 10.75
CA ALA A 42 -16.08 1.71 11.45
C ALA A 42 -14.97 2.17 12.41
N ILE A 43 -14.92 3.51 12.55
CA ILE A 43 -14.14 4.31 13.51
C ILE A 43 -12.72 4.62 13.01
N GLY A 44 -12.63 5.68 12.22
CA GLY A 44 -11.37 6.35 11.91
C GLY A 44 -10.71 6.88 13.17
N VAL A 45 -9.61 6.23 13.57
CA VAL A 45 -8.70 6.70 14.62
C VAL A 45 -7.29 6.57 14.07
N ASP A 46 -6.95 7.42 13.10
CA ASP A 46 -5.57 7.88 12.82
C ASP A 46 -5.57 9.00 11.73
N HIS A 47 -6.64 9.79 11.65
CA HIS A 47 -6.84 10.84 10.64
C HIS A 47 -6.00 12.11 10.83
N ASP A 48 -5.23 12.23 11.92
CA ASP A 48 -4.46 13.44 12.25
C ASP A 48 -2.98 13.39 11.83
N LEU A 49 -2.49 12.29 11.26
CA LEU A 49 -1.06 12.09 11.02
C LEU A 49 -0.57 12.41 9.60
N VAL A 50 -1.45 12.54 8.60
CA VAL A 50 -1.05 12.98 7.25
C VAL A 50 -0.84 14.50 7.25
N ARG A 51 0.40 14.92 7.53
CA ARG A 51 0.80 16.33 7.53
C ARG A 51 0.58 16.98 6.16
N ARG A 52 -0.57 17.65 6.06
CA ARG A 52 -0.88 18.93 5.41
C ARG A 52 0.27 19.53 4.58
N SER A 53 0.17 19.37 3.26
CA SER A 53 0.46 20.48 2.34
C SER A 53 -0.84 20.78 1.61
N GLU A 54 -1.32 22.02 1.72
CA GLU A 54 -2.68 22.47 1.38
C GLU A 54 -3.00 22.44 -0.13
N GLU A 55 -2.12 21.89 -0.98
CA GLU A 55 -2.29 21.96 -2.44
C GLU A 55 -2.69 20.64 -3.12
N GLN A 56 -2.56 19.47 -2.48
CA GLN A 56 -2.47 18.20 -3.25
C GLN A 56 -3.07 16.94 -2.62
N LEU A 57 -3.97 17.04 -1.64
CA LEU A 57 -4.68 15.85 -1.12
C LEU A 57 -6.14 15.84 -1.57
N VAL A 58 -6.48 14.86 -2.42
CA VAL A 58 -7.87 14.45 -2.65
C VAL A 58 -8.15 13.34 -1.66
N GLU A 59 -8.60 13.71 -0.47
CA GLU A 59 -9.06 12.75 0.52
C GLU A 59 -10.51 12.38 0.19
N LEU A 60 -10.74 11.16 -0.28
CA LEU A 60 -12.07 10.62 -0.55
C LEU A 60 -12.48 9.70 0.62
N MET A 61 -13.41 10.17 1.43
CA MET A 61 -14.05 9.37 2.49
C MET A 61 -15.11 8.45 1.87
N THR A 62 -15.12 7.17 2.26
CA THR A 62 -16.28 6.29 2.07
C THR A 62 -17.03 6.09 3.39
N GLY A 63 -18.32 6.43 3.40
CA GLY A 63 -19.23 6.21 4.52
C GLY A 63 -19.71 4.75 4.60
N CYS A 64 -19.84 4.22 5.81
CA CYS A 64 -20.28 2.85 6.08
C CYS A 64 -21.75 2.59 5.70
N ILE A 65 -22.04 1.40 5.15
CA ILE A 65 -22.95 0.36 5.68
C ILE A 65 -23.20 -0.71 4.59
N CYS A 66 -22.77 -1.94 4.89
CA CYS A 66 -23.15 -3.21 4.26
C CYS A 66 -23.15 -3.32 2.72
N CYS A 67 -22.01 -3.18 2.05
CA CYS A 67 -21.80 -3.79 0.73
C CYS A 67 -20.36 -4.31 0.65
N THR A 68 -20.17 -5.49 0.07
CA THR A 68 -18.93 -6.28 0.04
C THR A 68 -17.67 -5.44 -0.21
N VAL A 69 -16.61 -5.71 0.55
CA VAL A 69 -15.23 -5.16 0.49
C VAL A 69 -14.73 -4.77 -0.91
N ARG A 70 -15.12 -5.52 -1.95
CA ARG A 70 -14.79 -5.29 -3.37
C ARG A 70 -15.45 -4.04 -3.98
N GLY A 71 -16.68 -3.75 -3.58
CA GLY A 71 -17.50 -2.69 -4.16
C GLY A 71 -17.10 -1.28 -3.72
N ASP A 72 -16.48 -1.13 -2.55
CA ASP A 72 -16.13 0.18 -2.02
C ASP A 72 -14.89 0.76 -2.71
N LEU A 73 -13.81 -0.03 -2.80
CA LEU A 73 -12.59 0.40 -3.49
C LEU A 73 -12.82 0.68 -4.99
N SER A 74 -13.55 -0.20 -5.70
CA SER A 74 -13.85 0.03 -7.12
C SER A 74 -14.64 1.32 -7.31
N ARG A 75 -15.64 1.60 -6.46
CA ARG A 75 -16.39 2.85 -6.50
C ARG A 75 -15.48 4.06 -6.29
N THR A 76 -14.63 4.04 -5.27
CA THR A 76 -13.69 5.13 -4.97
C THR A 76 -12.78 5.43 -6.16
N LEU A 77 -12.24 4.39 -6.81
CA LEU A 77 -11.37 4.55 -7.98
C LEU A 77 -12.12 5.08 -9.21
N HIS A 78 -13.38 4.67 -9.40
CA HIS A 78 -14.25 5.23 -10.44
C HIS A 78 -14.57 6.71 -10.21
N GLU A 79 -14.87 7.09 -8.97
CA GLU A 79 -15.15 8.46 -8.59
C GLU A 79 -13.92 9.34 -8.72
N LEU A 80 -12.77 8.89 -8.24
CA LEU A 80 -11.48 9.58 -8.40
C LEU A 80 -11.16 9.83 -9.88
N TRP A 81 -11.39 8.83 -10.74
CA TRP A 81 -11.19 9.00 -12.18
C TRP A 81 -12.12 10.06 -12.77
N ARG A 82 -13.41 9.99 -12.44
CA ARG A 82 -14.42 10.95 -12.89
C ARG A 82 -14.08 12.37 -12.44
N ASP A 83 -13.55 12.52 -11.24
CA ASP A 83 -13.18 13.80 -10.66
C ASP A 83 -11.92 14.35 -11.31
N ARG A 84 -10.94 13.48 -11.61
CA ARG A 84 -9.75 13.81 -12.42
C ARG A 84 -10.11 14.31 -13.81
N VAL A 85 -10.95 13.59 -14.55
CA VAL A 85 -11.39 13.97 -15.91
C VAL A 85 -12.13 15.31 -15.92
N ARG A 86 -12.92 15.58 -14.88
CA ARG A 86 -13.64 16.86 -14.72
C ARG A 86 -12.80 17.96 -14.08
N ARG A 87 -11.51 17.73 -13.80
CA ARG A 87 -10.61 18.68 -13.12
C ARG A 87 -11.17 19.20 -11.79
N ARG A 88 -11.92 18.35 -11.06
CA ARG A 88 -12.42 18.65 -9.71
C ARG A 88 -11.38 18.36 -8.62
N VAL A 89 -10.23 17.84 -9.04
CA VAL A 89 -9.09 17.51 -8.21
C VAL A 89 -7.80 17.97 -8.91
N PRO A 90 -6.71 18.20 -8.15
CA PRO A 90 -5.40 18.46 -8.74
C PRO A 90 -4.98 17.33 -9.70
N GLU A 91 -4.13 17.66 -10.67
CA GLU A 91 -3.58 16.63 -11.54
C GLU A 91 -2.56 15.75 -10.80
N PHE A 92 -2.67 14.45 -11.02
CA PHE A 92 -1.73 13.44 -10.53
C PHE A 92 -1.36 12.46 -11.64
N ASP A 93 -0.17 11.88 -11.50
CA ASP A 93 0.41 10.91 -12.42
C ASP A 93 0.52 9.49 -11.85
N ARG A 94 0.20 9.30 -10.57
CA ARG A 94 0.21 8.01 -9.89
C ARG A 94 -0.79 7.96 -8.75
N ILE A 95 -1.10 6.74 -8.31
CA ILE A 95 -1.94 6.49 -7.14
C ILE A 95 -1.20 5.60 -6.15
N VAL A 96 -1.34 5.92 -4.85
CA VAL A 96 -1.01 5.01 -3.76
C VAL A 96 -2.30 4.63 -3.03
N ILE A 97 -2.54 3.33 -2.86
CA ILE A 97 -3.65 2.79 -2.08
C ILE A 97 -3.07 2.23 -0.80
N GLU A 98 -3.39 2.82 0.36
CA GLU A 98 -3.09 2.24 1.66
C GLU A 98 -4.24 1.32 2.09
N THR A 99 -3.94 0.07 2.46
CA THR A 99 -4.94 -0.85 3.04
C THR A 99 -4.88 -0.85 4.56
N THR A 100 -5.95 -1.27 5.24
CA THR A 100 -5.85 -1.60 6.67
C THR A 100 -4.79 -2.64 6.96
N GLY A 101 -4.32 -2.68 8.21
CA GLY A 101 -3.38 -3.70 8.65
C GLY A 101 -3.94 -5.13 8.66
N LEU A 102 -5.26 -5.28 8.68
CA LEU A 102 -5.94 -6.57 8.64
C LEU A 102 -6.45 -6.95 7.25
N ALA A 103 -6.25 -6.08 6.25
CA ALA A 103 -6.73 -6.36 4.91
C ALA A 103 -6.01 -7.58 4.33
N ASP A 104 -6.78 -8.52 3.80
CA ASP A 104 -6.26 -9.52 2.89
C ASP A 104 -5.89 -8.81 1.57
N THR A 105 -4.66 -9.02 1.13
CA THR A 105 -4.12 -8.40 -0.09
C THR A 105 -4.82 -8.94 -1.35
N VAL A 106 -5.22 -10.21 -1.34
CA VAL A 106 -5.77 -10.91 -2.52
C VAL A 106 -7.08 -10.27 -3.02
N PRO A 107 -8.12 -10.03 -2.18
CA PRO A 107 -9.34 -9.35 -2.62
C PRO A 107 -9.12 -7.94 -3.17
N VAL A 108 -8.13 -7.22 -2.64
CA VAL A 108 -7.78 -5.87 -3.12
C VAL A 108 -7.18 -5.96 -4.52
N LEU A 109 -6.26 -6.90 -4.74
CA LEU A 109 -5.69 -7.17 -6.05
C LEU A 109 -6.77 -7.57 -7.06
N GLN A 110 -7.68 -8.49 -6.70
CA GLN A 110 -8.81 -8.90 -7.55
C GLN A 110 -9.79 -7.76 -7.88
N THR A 111 -9.82 -6.70 -7.07
CA THR A 111 -10.59 -5.49 -7.39
C THR A 111 -9.89 -4.67 -8.45
N LEU A 112 -8.57 -4.52 -8.34
CA LEU A 112 -7.73 -3.76 -9.28
C LEU A 112 -7.58 -4.46 -10.65
N THR A 113 -7.55 -5.79 -10.68
CA THR A 113 -7.30 -6.61 -11.88
C THR A 113 -8.51 -7.43 -12.32
N GLY A 114 -9.71 -7.07 -11.84
CA GLY A 114 -10.95 -7.79 -12.16
C GLY A 114 -12.06 -6.90 -12.69
N ASP A 115 -11.78 -5.61 -12.85
CA ASP A 115 -12.71 -4.60 -13.31
C ASP A 115 -12.15 -3.98 -14.60
N ALA A 116 -12.73 -4.36 -15.74
CA ALA A 116 -12.24 -3.98 -17.06
C ALA A 116 -12.16 -2.45 -17.24
N VAL A 117 -13.06 -1.70 -16.60
CA VAL A 117 -13.07 -0.23 -16.68
C VAL A 117 -11.90 0.37 -15.88
N LEU A 118 -11.56 -0.23 -14.73
CA LEU A 118 -10.41 0.19 -13.95
C LEU A 118 -9.10 -0.16 -14.67
N GLU A 119 -8.99 -1.33 -15.30
CA GLU A 119 -7.78 -1.74 -16.03
C GLU A 119 -7.42 -0.83 -17.21
N GLU A 120 -8.41 -0.22 -17.87
CA GLU A 120 -8.17 0.79 -18.91
C GLU A 120 -7.56 2.09 -18.37
N ARG A 121 -7.71 2.36 -17.06
CA ARG A 121 -7.42 3.65 -16.42
C ARG A 121 -6.27 3.57 -15.43
N TYR A 122 -6.09 2.41 -14.83
CA TYR A 122 -5.17 2.12 -13.74
C TYR A 122 -4.40 0.84 -14.06
N ALA A 123 -3.09 0.86 -13.82
CA ALA A 123 -2.24 -0.32 -13.91
C ALA A 123 -1.62 -0.59 -12.54
N LEU A 124 -1.79 -1.81 -12.02
CA LEU A 124 -1.08 -2.23 -10.82
C LEU A 124 0.44 -2.19 -11.09
N GLY A 125 1.12 -1.24 -10.46
CA GLY A 125 2.54 -1.01 -10.62
C GLY A 125 3.37 -1.84 -9.65
N SER A 126 2.97 -1.89 -8.38
CA SER A 126 3.67 -2.67 -7.35
C SER A 126 2.83 -2.88 -6.08
N VAL A 127 3.06 -4.00 -5.41
CA VAL A 127 2.64 -4.24 -4.03
C VAL A 127 3.82 -4.03 -3.08
N VAL A 128 3.69 -3.07 -2.18
CA VAL A 128 4.69 -2.74 -1.16
C VAL A 128 4.14 -3.15 0.20
N THR A 129 4.82 -4.07 0.87
CA THR A 129 4.43 -4.52 2.21
C THR A 129 5.40 -3.97 3.26
N VAL A 130 4.87 -3.24 4.23
CA VAL A 130 5.63 -2.75 5.39
C VAL A 130 5.65 -3.83 6.47
N VAL A 131 6.85 -4.16 6.94
CA VAL A 131 7.09 -5.20 7.95
C VAL A 131 7.77 -4.57 9.15
N ASP A 132 7.14 -4.71 10.32
CA ASP A 132 7.70 -4.27 11.61
C ASP A 132 8.89 -5.16 12.02
N ALA A 133 10.12 -4.64 11.99
CA ALA A 133 11.31 -5.39 12.40
C ALA A 133 11.28 -5.88 13.85
N VAL A 134 10.53 -5.22 14.74
CA VAL A 134 10.44 -5.59 16.16
C VAL A 134 9.60 -6.85 16.34
N ASN A 135 8.55 -7.00 15.54
CA ASN A 135 7.48 -7.99 15.73
C ASN A 135 7.34 -9.00 14.59
N ALA A 136 8.06 -8.85 13.49
CA ALA A 136 7.89 -9.60 12.24
C ALA A 136 7.67 -11.10 12.44
N ALA A 137 8.59 -11.79 13.13
CA ALA A 137 8.52 -13.24 13.31
C ALA A 137 7.26 -13.68 14.07
N ALA A 138 6.92 -13.00 15.17
CA ALA A 138 5.74 -13.31 15.97
C ALA A 138 4.45 -13.02 15.20
N THR A 139 4.38 -11.86 14.54
CA THR A 139 3.22 -11.45 13.75
C THR A 139 2.96 -12.41 12.59
N ILE A 140 3.99 -12.79 11.84
CA ILE A 140 3.88 -13.71 10.70
C ILE A 140 3.48 -15.12 11.16
N ALA A 141 3.99 -15.58 12.31
CA ALA A 141 3.65 -16.89 12.85
C ALA A 141 2.20 -16.95 13.36
N ALA A 142 1.69 -15.85 13.93
CA ALA A 142 0.37 -15.80 14.55
C ALA A 142 -0.75 -15.44 13.56
N HIS A 143 -0.46 -14.73 12.48
CA HIS A 143 -1.47 -14.13 11.61
C HIS A 143 -1.26 -14.53 10.14
N PRO A 144 -2.14 -15.38 9.57
CA PRO A 144 -2.09 -15.76 8.16
C PRO A 144 -2.14 -14.56 7.20
N GLU A 145 -2.84 -13.49 7.56
CA GLU A 145 -2.96 -12.26 6.79
C GLU A 145 -1.59 -11.59 6.64
N ALA A 146 -0.79 -11.52 7.71
CA ALA A 146 0.56 -10.97 7.67
C ALA A 146 1.48 -11.81 6.76
N ALA A 147 1.38 -13.14 6.84
CA ALA A 147 2.12 -14.01 5.94
C ALA A 147 1.74 -13.79 4.47
N ARG A 148 0.44 -13.68 4.16
CA ARG A 148 -0.05 -13.38 2.80
C ARG A 148 0.42 -12.03 2.29
N GLN A 149 0.35 -10.98 3.11
CA GLN A 149 0.86 -9.65 2.77
C GLN A 149 2.34 -9.70 2.38
N VAL A 150 3.16 -10.50 3.07
CA VAL A 150 4.58 -10.69 2.72
C VAL A 150 4.73 -11.47 1.42
N THR A 151 3.96 -12.53 1.22
CA THR A 151 4.00 -13.36 0.00
C THR A 151 3.60 -12.58 -1.25
N CYS A 152 2.58 -11.73 -1.16
CA CYS A 152 2.05 -10.94 -2.29
C CYS A 152 2.87 -9.67 -2.59
N ALA A 153 4.02 -9.49 -1.96
CA ALA A 153 4.81 -8.27 -2.09
C ALA A 153 5.76 -8.31 -3.30
N ASP A 154 5.83 -7.20 -4.02
CA ASP A 154 6.93 -6.91 -4.93
C ASP A 154 8.14 -6.37 -4.17
N ARG A 155 7.91 -5.66 -3.05
CA ARG A 155 8.95 -5.10 -2.17
C ARG A 155 8.53 -5.18 -0.71
N LEU A 156 9.50 -5.48 0.16
CA LEU A 156 9.31 -5.55 1.60
C LEU A 156 10.05 -4.39 2.28
N VAL A 157 9.33 -3.41 2.80
CA VAL A 157 9.91 -2.30 3.56
C VAL A 157 10.03 -2.70 5.01
N ILE A 158 11.26 -2.78 5.53
CA ILE A 158 11.55 -3.21 6.89
C ILE A 158 11.58 -1.98 7.79
N SER A 159 10.48 -1.73 8.50
CA SER A 159 10.31 -0.56 9.37
C SER A 159 10.83 -0.81 10.78
N LYS A 160 10.97 0.28 11.56
CA LYS A 160 11.37 0.25 12.97
C LYS A 160 12.73 -0.43 13.23
N LEU A 161 13.63 -0.42 12.25
CA LEU A 161 15.02 -0.87 12.42
C LEU A 161 15.78 0.00 13.45
N ASP A 162 15.27 1.18 13.77
CA ASP A 162 15.72 2.04 14.86
C ASP A 162 15.28 1.56 16.26
N LEU A 163 14.25 0.71 16.35
CA LEU A 163 13.74 0.17 17.63
C LEU A 163 14.09 -1.31 17.85
N ALA A 164 14.43 -2.04 16.80
CA ALA A 164 14.79 -3.46 16.87
C ALA A 164 16.21 -3.67 17.39
N ASP A 165 16.38 -4.61 18.33
CA ASP A 165 17.71 -5.08 18.74
C ASP A 165 18.37 -5.96 17.67
N ALA A 166 19.66 -6.25 17.85
CA ALA A 166 20.44 -7.01 16.89
C ALA A 166 19.89 -8.43 16.62
N ALA A 167 19.29 -9.08 17.62
CA ALA A 167 18.74 -10.42 17.48
C ALA A 167 17.46 -10.40 16.62
N ARG A 168 16.59 -9.41 16.84
CA ARG A 168 15.39 -9.18 16.04
C ARG A 168 15.73 -8.84 14.60
N VAL A 169 16.67 -7.91 14.37
CA VAL A 169 17.12 -7.55 13.02
C VAL A 169 17.66 -8.78 12.27
N ALA A 170 18.47 -9.60 12.93
CA ALA A 170 19.02 -10.82 12.34
C ALA A 170 17.95 -11.88 12.01
N ALA A 171 16.82 -11.89 12.71
CA ALA A 171 15.72 -12.82 12.47
C ALA A 171 14.79 -12.41 11.31
N VAL A 172 14.72 -11.12 10.97
CA VAL A 172 13.78 -10.60 9.95
C VAL A 172 14.03 -11.21 8.58
N GLU A 173 15.27 -11.11 8.06
CA GLU A 173 15.57 -11.56 6.70
C GLU A 173 15.28 -13.06 6.48
N PRO A 174 15.75 -13.99 7.35
CA PRO A 174 15.41 -15.41 7.21
C PRO A 174 13.91 -15.69 7.20
N THR A 175 13.14 -15.02 8.07
CA THR A 175 11.68 -15.16 8.13
C THR A 175 11.04 -14.72 6.82
N LEU A 176 11.44 -13.57 6.28
CA LEU A 176 10.85 -13.02 5.06
C LEU A 176 11.25 -13.80 3.82
N ARG A 177 12.51 -14.22 3.71
CA ARG A 177 13.01 -15.01 2.58
C ARG A 177 12.34 -16.38 2.48
N LYS A 178 11.90 -16.96 3.60
CA LYS A 178 11.13 -18.20 3.60
C LYS A 178 9.76 -18.05 2.92
N LEU A 179 9.14 -16.87 3.02
CA LEU A 179 7.84 -16.59 2.42
C LEU A 179 7.94 -16.00 1.03
N ASN A 180 8.86 -15.06 0.83
CA ASN A 180 9.04 -14.34 -0.41
C ASN A 180 10.54 -14.17 -0.72
N PRO A 181 11.17 -15.18 -1.35
CA PRO A 181 12.60 -15.14 -1.66
C PRO A 181 12.93 -14.07 -2.73
N GLY A 182 11.97 -13.72 -3.59
CA GLY A 182 12.17 -12.84 -4.74
C GLY A 182 12.00 -11.34 -4.45
N ALA A 183 11.32 -10.96 -3.37
CA ALA A 183 11.12 -9.55 -3.04
C ALA A 183 12.41 -8.91 -2.49
N PRO A 184 12.81 -7.72 -3.01
CA PRO A 184 13.85 -6.91 -2.38
C PRO A 184 13.42 -6.46 -0.98
N LEU A 185 14.37 -6.53 -0.03
CA LEU A 185 14.22 -6.00 1.32
C LEU A 185 14.75 -4.56 1.33
N VAL A 186 13.89 -3.61 1.70
CA VAL A 186 14.21 -2.18 1.74
C VAL A 186 14.25 -1.74 3.21
N PRO A 187 15.44 -1.47 3.77
CA PRO A 187 15.54 -1.05 5.17
C PRO A 187 14.99 0.37 5.35
N ALA A 188 14.19 0.57 6.40
CA ALA A 188 13.66 1.87 6.78
C ALA A 188 13.93 2.16 8.26
N ARG A 189 14.51 3.34 8.54
CA ARG A 189 14.67 3.88 9.89
C ARG A 189 13.83 5.15 9.99
N TYR A 190 13.03 5.29 11.04
CA TYR A 190 12.12 6.44 11.22
C TYR A 190 11.13 6.68 10.04
N GLY A 191 10.85 5.64 9.27
CA GLY A 191 10.01 5.71 8.06
C GLY A 191 10.73 6.31 6.83
N GLU A 192 12.04 6.52 6.89
CA GLU A 192 12.80 7.02 5.74
C GLU A 192 13.18 5.90 4.78
N VAL A 193 12.81 6.08 3.51
CA VAL A 193 13.16 5.24 2.37
C VAL A 193 13.35 6.11 1.14
N ASP A 194 14.03 5.59 0.13
CA ASP A 194 14.08 6.23 -1.19
C ASP A 194 12.73 6.02 -1.91
N PRO A 195 11.95 7.09 -2.21
CA PRO A 195 10.66 6.98 -2.88
C PRO A 195 10.78 6.40 -4.29
N THR A 196 11.91 6.63 -4.97
CA THR A 196 12.16 6.10 -6.31
C THR A 196 12.37 4.59 -6.27
N VAL A 197 12.92 4.07 -5.18
CA VAL A 197 13.10 2.63 -4.97
C VAL A 197 11.80 1.98 -4.51
N VAL A 198 10.99 2.64 -3.68
CA VAL A 198 9.79 2.01 -3.11
C VAL A 198 8.59 2.08 -4.05
N LEU A 199 8.40 3.20 -4.76
CA LEU A 199 7.24 3.42 -5.63
C LEU A 199 7.53 3.26 -7.13
N ALA A 200 8.74 2.85 -7.52
CA ALA A 200 9.01 2.54 -8.93
C ALA A 200 8.12 1.38 -9.39
N PRO A 201 7.27 1.56 -10.42
CA PRO A 201 6.42 0.49 -10.91
C PRO A 201 7.31 -0.65 -11.44
N VAL A 202 7.04 -1.86 -10.97
CA VAL A 202 7.63 -3.09 -11.50
C VAL A 202 6.72 -3.69 -12.57
N TYR A 203 5.46 -3.22 -12.62
CA TYR A 203 4.36 -3.76 -13.41
C TYR A 203 4.24 -5.27 -13.16
N SER A 204 3.62 -5.61 -12.03
CA SER A 204 3.31 -6.99 -11.69
C SER A 204 2.49 -7.57 -12.85
N SER A 205 3.06 -8.55 -13.57
CA SER A 205 2.36 -9.14 -14.70
C SER A 205 1.07 -9.79 -14.20
N PRO A 206 0.01 -9.84 -15.02
CA PRO A 206 -1.22 -10.56 -14.65
C PRO A 206 -0.93 -12.01 -14.20
N ALA A 207 0.09 -12.65 -14.79
CA ALA A 207 0.57 -13.97 -14.38
C ALA A 207 1.11 -13.99 -12.94
N ARG A 208 1.92 -12.99 -12.55
CA ARG A 208 2.46 -12.88 -11.19
C ARG A 208 1.36 -12.57 -10.17
N VAL A 209 0.34 -11.80 -10.55
CA VAL A 209 -0.84 -11.57 -9.71
C VAL A 209 -1.62 -12.87 -9.54
N LEU A 210 -1.82 -13.64 -10.61
CA LEU A 210 -2.46 -14.97 -10.56
C LEU A 210 -1.71 -15.96 -9.66
N ASP A 211 -0.37 -15.90 -9.60
CA ASP A 211 0.42 -16.73 -8.68
C ASP A 211 0.12 -16.44 -7.19
N TRP A 212 -0.51 -15.29 -6.89
CA TRP A 212 -0.93 -14.90 -5.54
C TRP A 212 -2.40 -15.19 -5.24
N LEU A 213 -3.22 -15.45 -6.26
CA LEU A 213 -4.66 -15.72 -6.14
C LEU A 213 -4.94 -17.19 -5.84
#